data_AF-A0A529ZDI6-F1
#
_entry.id   AF-A0A529ZDI6-F1
#
_cell.length_a   1.000
_cell.length_b   1.000
_cell.length_c   1.000
_cell.angle_alpha   90.00
_cell.angle_beta   90.00
_cell.angle_gamma   90.00
#
_symmetry.space_group_name_H-M   'P 1'
#
loop_
_entity.id
_entity.type
_entity.pdbx_description
1 polymer ?
#
loop_
_entity_poly.entity_id
_entity_poly.type
_entity_poly.pdbx_seq_one_letter_code
_entity_poly.pdbx_strand_id
1 'polypeptide(L)'
;VGMTRLAQPPAPQAASVALRRAWRISPVGVAGMLAVGGLSMIVSGFAPIHATAKGYSQADVALLLSAMPVGTLILQIPLGWISDRTDRRYVLAGAAALATVASTLA
;
A
#
# COMPACT_ATOMS: atom_id res chain seq x y z
N VAL A 1 -18.77 20.74 5.41
CA VAL A 1 -19.49 19.76 4.56
C VAL A 1 -19.95 18.51 5.34
N GLY A 2 -19.26 18.09 6.41
CA GLY A 2 -19.72 16.97 7.26
C GLY A 2 -20.91 17.26 8.21
N MET A 3 -21.39 18.51 8.28
CA MET A 3 -22.50 18.92 9.17
C MET A 3 -23.82 19.20 8.42
N THR A 4 -23.83 19.10 7.09
CA THR A 4 -25.05 19.26 6.29
C THR A 4 -25.71 17.89 6.12
N ARG A 5 -26.98 17.76 6.52
CA ARG A 5 -27.82 16.59 6.19
C ARG A 5 -28.12 16.60 4.68
N LEU A 6 -27.15 16.22 3.87
CA LEU A 6 -27.38 15.87 2.48
C LEU A 6 -27.95 14.45 2.46
N ALA A 7 -29.06 14.25 1.75
CA ALA A 7 -29.59 12.91 1.53
C ALA A 7 -28.51 12.06 0.86
N GLN A 8 -28.25 10.87 1.41
CA GLN A 8 -27.32 9.91 0.82
C GLN A 8 -27.76 9.66 -0.63
N PRO A 9 -26.87 9.80 -1.64
CA PRO A 9 -27.21 9.44 -3.00
C PRO A 9 -27.74 8.00 -3.03
N PRO A 10 -28.80 7.70 -3.80
CA PRO A 10 -29.30 6.34 -3.91
C PRO A 10 -28.16 5.41 -4.35
N ALA A 11 -28.13 4.21 -3.77
CA ALA A 11 -27.09 3.23 -4.07
C ALA A 11 -27.03 2.98 -5.59
N PRO A 12 -25.83 2.94 -6.21
CA PRO A 12 -25.71 2.60 -7.61
C PRO A 12 -26.41 1.27 -7.89
N GLN A 13 -27.30 1.25 -8.91
CA GLN A 13 -28.10 0.06 -9.23
C GLN A 13 -27.26 -1.17 -9.60
N ALA A 14 -26.03 -0.95 -10.07
CA ALA A 14 -25.03 -2.00 -10.28
C ALA A 14 -23.61 -1.40 -10.22
N ALA A 15 -22.70 -2.11 -9.55
CA ALA A 15 -21.27 -1.85 -9.65
C ALA A 15 -20.66 -2.90 -10.58
N SER A 16 -20.03 -2.46 -11.69
CA SER A 16 -19.29 -3.34 -12.58
C SER A 16 -17.79 -3.01 -12.52
N VAL A 17 -16.97 -4.06 -12.48
CA VAL A 17 -15.51 -3.89 -12.51
C VAL A 17 -15.09 -3.62 -13.95
N ALA A 18 -14.93 -2.34 -14.30
CA ALA A 18 -14.55 -1.92 -15.63
C ALA A 18 -13.02 -1.92 -15.83
N LEU A 19 -12.37 -3.08 -15.68
CA LEU A 19 -10.89 -3.21 -15.78
C LEU A 19 -10.33 -2.61 -17.08
N ARG A 20 -11.00 -2.85 -18.21
CA ARG A 20 -10.59 -2.29 -19.51
C ARG A 20 -10.64 -0.76 -19.53
N ARG A 21 -11.63 -0.18 -18.85
CA ARG A 21 -11.78 1.28 -18.72
C ARG A 21 -10.70 1.84 -17.79
N ALA A 22 -10.43 1.17 -16.68
CA ALA A 22 -9.37 1.56 -15.74
C ALA A 22 -7.99 1.56 -16.42
N TRP A 23 -7.66 0.50 -17.18
CA TRP A 23 -6.42 0.42 -17.94
C TRP A 23 -6.31 1.55 -18.97
N ARG A 24 -7.40 1.89 -19.68
CA ARG A 24 -7.40 2.99 -20.66
C ARG A 24 -7.26 4.38 -20.02
N ILE A 25 -7.76 4.56 -18.79
CA ILE A 25 -7.65 5.83 -18.05
C ILE A 25 -6.25 6.00 -17.48
N SER A 26 -5.70 4.96 -16.84
CA SER A 26 -4.38 5.01 -16.22
C SER A 26 -3.73 3.63 -16.22
N PRO A 27 -2.98 3.26 -17.27
CA PRO A 27 -2.24 2.00 -17.33
C PRO A 27 -1.24 1.90 -16.18
N VAL A 28 -0.57 3.02 -15.86
CA VAL A 28 0.41 3.11 -14.76
C VAL A 28 -0.26 2.90 -13.41
N GLY A 29 -1.47 3.44 -13.21
CA GLY A 29 -2.23 3.22 -11.99
C GLY A 29 -2.61 1.76 -11.79
N VAL A 30 -3.10 1.09 -12.85
CA VAL A 30 -3.44 -0.33 -12.78
C VAL A 30 -2.21 -1.20 -12.55
N ALA A 31 -1.12 -0.98 -13.29
CA ALA A 31 0.13 -1.70 -13.11
C ALA A 31 0.71 -1.49 -11.70
N GLY A 32 0.68 -0.26 -11.19
CA GLY A 32 1.13 0.07 -9.84
C GLY A 32 0.29 -0.63 -8.76
N MET A 33 -1.03 -0.64 -8.90
CA MET A 33 -1.91 -1.36 -7.95
C MET A 33 -1.69 -2.87 -7.97
N LEU A 34 -1.49 -3.46 -9.15
CA LEU A 34 -1.15 -4.88 -9.27
C LEU A 34 0.20 -5.20 -8.62
N ALA A 35 1.21 -4.36 -8.86
CA ALA A 35 2.53 -4.52 -8.24
C ALA A 35 2.47 -4.42 -6.72
N VAL A 36 1.78 -3.41 -6.18
CA VAL A 36 1.59 -3.24 -4.73
C VAL A 36 0.83 -4.41 -4.12
N GLY A 37 -0.25 -4.86 -4.76
CA GLY A 37 -1.02 -6.02 -4.31
C GLY A 37 -0.20 -7.30 -4.29
N GLY A 38 0.52 -7.58 -5.38
CA GLY A 38 1.41 -8.74 -5.49
C GLY A 38 2.53 -8.72 -4.45
N LEU A 39 3.21 -7.58 -4.30
CA LEU A 39 4.26 -7.41 -3.29
C LEU A 39 3.72 -7.61 -1.88
N SER A 40 2.54 -7.07 -1.57
CA SER A 40 1.91 -7.21 -0.25
C SER A 40 1.60 -8.67 0.08
N MET A 41 1.14 -9.45 -0.92
CA MET A 41 0.88 -10.89 -0.76
C MET A 41 2.18 -11.68 -0.57
N ILE A 42 3.21 -11.40 -1.36
CA ILE A 42 4.52 -12.04 -1.22
C ILE A 42 5.10 -11.76 0.17
N VAL A 43 5.12 -10.51 0.58
CA VAL A 43 5.71 -10.09 1.86
C VAL A 43 4.94 -10.68 3.04
N SER A 44 3.60 -10.60 3.05
CA SER A 44 2.78 -11.15 4.14
C SER A 44 2.82 -12.68 4.21
N GLY A 45 2.97 -13.35 3.06
CA GLY A 45 3.02 -14.81 2.99
C GLY A 45 4.40 -15.40 3.30
N PHE A 46 5.46 -14.86 2.69
CA PHE A 46 6.80 -15.45 2.76
C PHE A 46 7.65 -14.94 3.92
N ALA A 47 7.44 -13.72 4.43
CA ALA A 47 8.24 -13.21 5.56
C ALA A 47 8.19 -14.11 6.80
N PRO A 48 7.01 -14.57 7.29
CA PRO A 48 6.97 -15.47 8.45
C PRO A 48 7.49 -16.87 8.14
N ILE A 49 7.29 -17.38 6.92
CA ILE A 49 7.85 -18.68 6.49
C ILE A 49 9.38 -18.63 6.52
N HIS A 50 9.97 -17.56 5.97
CA HIS A 50 11.41 -17.35 5.94
C HIS A 50 12.00 -17.18 7.34
N ALA A 51 11.34 -16.40 8.20
CA ALA A 51 11.76 -16.25 9.59
C ALA A 51 11.72 -17.59 10.34
N THR A 52 10.64 -18.35 10.19
CA THR A 52 10.53 -19.68 10.82
C THR A 52 11.60 -20.64 10.29
N ALA A 53 11.87 -20.63 8.98
CA ALA A 53 12.91 -21.47 8.36
C ALA A 53 14.33 -21.11 8.83
N LYS A 54 14.58 -19.84 9.20
CA LYS A 54 15.84 -19.40 9.81
C LYS A 54 15.96 -19.73 11.30
N GLY A 55 14.93 -20.31 11.91
CA GLY A 55 14.93 -20.71 13.33
C GLY A 55 14.54 -19.59 14.30
N TYR A 56 13.90 -18.52 13.84
CA TYR A 56 13.35 -17.49 14.74
C TYR A 56 12.23 -18.07 15.63
N SER A 57 12.09 -17.52 16.85
CA SER A 57 11.06 -17.98 17.78
C SER A 57 9.66 -17.56 17.33
N GLN A 58 8.62 -18.21 17.85
CA GLN A 58 7.24 -17.83 17.59
C GLN A 58 6.94 -16.38 18.00
N ALA A 59 7.57 -15.91 19.09
CA ALA A 59 7.43 -14.54 19.55
C ALA A 59 8.06 -13.54 18.55
N ASP A 60 9.21 -13.85 17.97
CA ASP A 60 9.87 -13.02 16.96
C ASP A 60 9.04 -12.93 15.67
N VAL A 61 8.47 -14.06 15.24
CA VAL A 61 7.59 -14.09 14.05
C VAL A 61 6.31 -13.28 14.30
N ALA A 62 5.70 -13.40 15.49
CA ALA A 62 4.54 -12.60 15.86
C ALA A 62 4.87 -11.10 15.95
N LEU A 63 6.06 -10.75 16.46
CA LEU A 63 6.55 -9.38 16.49
C LEU A 63 6.77 -8.86 15.06
N LEU A 64 7.37 -9.64 14.17
CA LEU A 64 7.54 -9.28 12.77
C LEU A 64 6.20 -8.98 12.09
N LEU A 65 5.22 -9.89 12.22
CA LEU A 65 3.91 -9.74 11.59
C LEU A 65 3.10 -8.57 12.14
N SER A 66 3.29 -8.21 13.41
CA SER A 66 2.65 -7.03 14.01
C SER A 66 3.39 -5.72 13.67
N ALA A 67 4.71 -5.75 13.56
CA ALA A 67 5.51 -4.59 13.20
C ALA A 67 5.27 -4.12 11.75
N MET A 68 4.98 -5.03 10.82
CA MET A 68 4.75 -4.72 9.40
C MET A 68 3.60 -3.72 9.16
N PRO A 69 2.36 -3.95 9.64
CA PRO A 69 1.27 -2.98 9.49
C PRO A 69 1.51 -1.69 10.28
N VAL A 70 2.16 -1.77 11.45
CA VAL A 70 2.50 -0.59 12.26
C VAL A 70 3.50 0.30 11.52
N GLY A 71 4.57 -0.27 10.96
CA GLY A 71 5.54 0.45 10.12
C GLY A 71 4.90 1.05 8.88
N THR A 72 3.96 0.32 8.27
CA THR A 72 3.16 0.84 7.14
C THR A 72 2.37 2.08 7.55
N LEU A 73 1.69 2.05 8.70
CA LEU A 73 0.91 3.19 9.20
C LEU A 73 1.81 4.40 9.47
N ILE A 74 2.96 4.19 10.12
CA ILE A 74 3.94 5.23 10.44
C ILE A 74 4.41 5.94 9.17
N LEU A 75 4.66 5.21 8.08
CA LEU A 75 5.11 5.79 6.81
C LEU A 75 3.97 6.36 5.97
N GLN A 76 2.78 5.76 6.03
CA GLN A 76 1.65 6.13 5.19
C GLN A 76 1.06 7.49 5.56
N ILE A 77 0.97 7.82 6.85
CA ILE A 77 0.44 9.11 7.31
C ILE A 77 1.26 10.30 6.77
N PRO A 78 2.58 10.39 6.99
CA PRO A 78 3.38 11.52 6.51
C PRO A 78 3.47 11.53 4.99
N LEU A 79 3.66 10.38 4.32
CA LEU A 79 3.71 10.33 2.85
C LEU A 79 2.39 10.77 2.22
N GLY A 80 1.26 10.39 2.81
CA GLY A 80 -0.07 10.87 2.39
C GLY A 80 -0.18 12.39 2.53
N TRP A 81 0.19 12.92 3.69
CA TRP A 81 0.17 14.37 3.94
C TRP A 81 1.09 15.17 3.00
N ILE A 82 2.30 14.66 2.72
CA ILE A 82 3.23 15.29 1.76
C ILE A 82 2.64 15.23 0.34
N SER A 83 2.03 14.10 -0.04
CA SER A 83 1.40 13.91 -1.34
C SER A 83 0.24 14.86 -1.60
N ASP A 84 -0.49 15.27 -0.55
CA ASP A 84 -1.60 16.20 -0.69
C ASP A 84 -1.14 17.65 -0.92
N ARG A 85 0.10 17.98 -0.52
CA ARG A 85 0.65 19.34 -0.55
C ARG A 85 1.72 19.58 -1.61
N THR A 86 2.18 18.51 -2.26
CA THR A 86 3.29 18.54 -3.22
C THR A 86 2.85 17.90 -4.54
N ASP A 87 3.51 18.22 -5.65
CA ASP A 87 3.30 17.43 -6.87
C ASP A 87 3.65 15.96 -6.59
N ARG A 88 2.65 15.09 -6.76
CA ARG A 88 2.74 13.63 -6.58
C ARG A 88 3.95 13.00 -7.25
N ARG A 89 4.47 13.57 -8.36
CA ARG A 89 5.63 13.05 -9.08
C ARG A 89 6.89 13.04 -8.20
N TYR A 90 7.13 14.12 -7.45
CA TYR A 90 8.29 14.21 -6.56
C TYR A 90 8.17 13.27 -5.36
N VAL A 91 6.96 13.13 -4.83
CA VAL A 91 6.68 12.23 -3.70
C VAL A 91 6.91 10.77 -4.12
N LEU A 92 6.44 10.38 -5.30
CA LEU A 92 6.67 9.03 -5.85
C LEU A 92 8.16 8.77 -6.11
N ALA A 93 8.89 9.74 -6.66
CA ALA A 93 10.33 9.61 -6.88
C ALA A 93 11.12 9.48 -5.57
N GLY A 94 10.79 10.28 -4.56
CA GLY A 94 11.40 10.20 -3.23
C GLY A 94 11.10 8.86 -2.53
N ALA A 95 9.86 8.39 -2.60
CA ALA A 95 9.46 7.10 -2.04
C ALA A 95 10.18 5.93 -2.75
N ALA A 96 10.33 5.99 -4.08
CA ALA A 96 11.08 5.00 -4.84
C ALA A 96 12.56 4.99 -4.43
N ALA A 97 13.21 6.16 -4.31
CA ALA A 97 14.59 6.27 -3.87
C ALA A 97 14.79 5.73 -2.45
N LEU A 98 13.90 6.08 -1.51
CA LEU A 98 13.92 5.56 -0.15
C LEU A 98 13.82 4.03 -0.13
N ALA A 99 12.89 3.47 -0.91
CA ALA A 99 12.71 2.02 -1.00
C ALA A 99 13.96 1.33 -1.58
N THR A 100 14.57 1.88 -2.64
CA THR A 100 15.81 1.34 -3.22
C THR A 100 16.94 1.35 -2.20
N VAL A 101 17.16 2.47 -1.50
CA VAL A 101 18.21 2.57 -0.47
C VAL A 101 17.97 1.57 0.65
N ALA A 102 16.74 1.48 1.16
CA ALA A 102 16.38 0.53 2.20
C ALA A 102 16.62 -0.93 1.77
N SER A 103 16.28 -1.28 0.52
CA SER A 103 16.53 -2.61 -0.03
C SER A 103 18.01 -2.95 -0.18
N THR A 104 18.87 -1.97 -0.48
CA THR A 104 20.33 -2.22 -0.62
C THR A 104 21.06 -2.34 0.71
N LEU A 105 20.46 -1.86 1.81
CA LEU A 105 21.05 -1.92 3.15
C LEU A 105 20.65 -3.17 3.95
N ALA A 106 19.67 -3.93 3.46
CA ALA A 106 19.11 -5.12 4.09
C ALA A 106 19.73 -6.41 3.54
#